data_AF-A0A1X4HTW1-F1
#
_entry.id   AF-A0A1X4HTW1-F1
#
_cell.length_a   1.000
_cell.length_b   1.000
_cell.length_c   1.000
_cell.angle_alpha   90.00
_cell.angle_beta   90.00
_cell.angle_gamma   90.00
#
_symmetry.space_group_name_H-M   'P 1'
#
loop_
_entity.id
_entity.type
_entity.pdbx_description
1 polymer ?
#
loop_
_entity_poly.entity_id
_entity_poly.type
_entity_poly.pdbx_seq_one_letter_code
_entity_poly.pdbx_strand_id
1 'polypeptide(L)'
;MDQLTLLFALLLGAVVSVPVGERLRLPAPVLMTVLGAVLALLEFVPNVDIPPDLILPLLLPPLLHAAVRRTSWRQFAANVRPILLLAVALVFVTTLCVAVVAHAIVPGLPLAAAVALGALVAPPDPVAATAVAGKLGLP
;
A
#
# COMPACT_ATOMS: atom_id res chain seq x y z
N MET A 1 -13.75 -14.61 22.04
CA MET A 1 -14.52 -14.95 20.82
C MET A 1 -14.55 -13.79 19.85
N ASP A 2 -14.52 -12.55 20.33
CA ASP A 2 -14.65 -11.31 19.53
C ASP A 2 -13.54 -11.10 18.49
N GLN A 3 -12.28 -11.41 18.82
CA GLN A 3 -11.14 -11.32 17.90
C GLN A 3 -11.23 -12.28 16.71
N LEU A 4 -11.72 -13.51 16.91
CA LEU A 4 -11.88 -14.47 15.83
C LEU A 4 -13.02 -14.05 14.90
N THR A 5 -14.13 -13.55 15.44
CA THR A 5 -15.23 -12.96 14.64
C THR A 5 -14.77 -11.75 13.84
N LEU A 6 -13.92 -10.89 14.39
CA LEU A 6 -13.34 -9.76 13.67
C LEU A 6 -12.42 -10.21 12.54
N LEU A 7 -11.54 -11.17 12.81
CA LEU A 7 -10.62 -11.70 11.81
C LEU A 7 -11.38 -12.42 10.68
N PHE A 8 -12.44 -13.16 11.03
CA PHE A 8 -13.38 -13.73 10.07
C PHE A 8 -14.17 -12.67 9.31
N ALA A 9 -14.62 -11.58 9.94
CA ALA A 9 -15.30 -10.49 9.27
C ALA A 9 -14.38 -9.72 8.31
N LEU A 10 -13.10 -9.56 8.67
CA LEU A 10 -12.07 -8.97 7.82
C LEU A 10 -11.75 -9.88 6.63
N LEU A 11 -11.60 -11.18 6.87
CA LEU A 11 -11.45 -12.19 5.81
C LEU A 11 -12.68 -12.24 4.89
N LEU A 12 -13.88 -12.23 5.46
CA LEU A 12 -15.13 -12.23 4.70
C LEU A 12 -15.26 -10.94 3.89
N GLY A 13 -14.95 -9.79 4.48
CA GLY A 13 -14.90 -8.49 3.81
C GLY A 13 -13.91 -8.48 2.65
N ALA A 14 -12.72 -9.05 2.83
CA ALA A 14 -11.71 -9.21 1.79
C ALA A 14 -12.14 -10.19 0.68
N VAL A 15 -12.87 -11.26 1.02
CA VAL A 15 -13.37 -12.24 0.04
C VAL A 15 -14.56 -11.68 -0.76
N VAL A 16 -15.47 -10.95 -0.11
CA VAL A 16 -16.69 -10.39 -0.74
C VAL A 16 -16.39 -9.19 -1.62
N SER A 17 -15.36 -8.42 -1.29
CA SER A 17 -14.93 -7.25 -2.09
C SER A 17 -14.34 -7.63 -3.44
N VAL A 18 -13.80 -8.84 -3.62
CA VAL A 18 -13.28 -9.32 -4.91
C VAL A 18 -14.39 -9.39 -5.99
N PRO A 19 -15.50 -10.12 -5.82
CA PRO A 19 -16.59 -10.18 -6.80
C PRO A 19 -17.33 -8.84 -6.96
N VAL A 20 -17.38 -8.01 -5.91
CA VAL A 20 -17.95 -6.65 -5.98
C VAL A 20 -17.06 -5.73 -6.83
N GLY A 21 -15.74 -5.81 -6.68
CA GLY A 21 -14.77 -5.06 -7.47
C GLY A 21 -14.72 -5.50 -8.94
N GLU A 22 -15.01 -6.76 -9.23
CA GLU A 22 -15.19 -7.24 -10.62
C GLU A 22 -16.46 -6.65 -11.27
N ARG A 23 -17.60 -6.63 -10.56
CA ARG A 23 -18.84 -6.01 -11.09
C ARG A 23 -18.71 -4.49 -11.30
N LEU A 24 -18.00 -3.79 -10.42
CA LEU A 24 -17.85 -2.34 -10.47
C LEU A 24 -16.68 -1.86 -11.36
N ARG A 25 -15.90 -2.78 -11.96
CA ARG A 25 -14.69 -2.48 -12.77
C ARG A 25 -13.62 -1.66 -12.02
N LEU A 26 -13.66 -1.57 -10.70
CA LEU A 26 -12.67 -0.84 -9.89
C LEU A 26 -11.48 -1.74 -9.49
N PRO A 27 -10.24 -1.23 -9.43
CA PRO A 27 -9.10 -1.99 -8.90
C PRO A 27 -9.39 -2.44 -7.46
N ALA A 28 -9.10 -3.72 -7.16
CA ALA A 28 -9.36 -4.28 -5.84
C ALA A 28 -8.74 -3.48 -4.68
N PRO A 29 -7.50 -2.93 -4.78
CA PRO A 29 -6.91 -2.12 -3.71
C PRO A 29 -7.77 -0.90 -3.36
N VAL A 30 -8.28 -0.17 -4.36
CA VAL A 30 -9.12 1.01 -4.16
C VAL A 30 -10.40 0.65 -3.42
N LEU A 31 -11.05 -0.46 -3.83
CA LEU A 31 -12.29 -0.90 -3.21
C LEU A 31 -12.07 -1.33 -1.74
N MET A 32 -10.96 -2.01 -1.46
CA MET A 32 -10.57 -2.38 -0.09
C MET A 32 -10.34 -1.16 0.79
N THR A 33 -9.64 -0.14 0.28
CA THR A 33 -9.38 1.09 1.03
C THR A 33 -10.67 1.83 1.36
N VAL A 34 -11.58 1.97 0.38
CA VAL A 34 -12.88 2.63 0.58
C VAL A 34 -13.73 1.84 1.57
N LEU A 35 -13.83 0.52 1.41
CA LEU A 35 -14.61 -0.33 2.30
C LEU A 35 -14.06 -0.32 3.73
N GLY A 36 -12.74 -0.40 3.89
CA GLY A 36 -12.09 -0.26 5.19
C GLY A 36 -12.34 1.11 5.84
N ALA A 37 -12.27 2.20 5.07
CA ALA A 37 -12.57 3.54 5.56
C ALA A 37 -14.03 3.69 6.00
N VAL A 38 -14.98 3.14 5.23
CA VAL A 38 -16.41 3.13 5.60
C VAL A 38 -16.65 2.32 6.86
N LEU A 39 -16.06 1.12 6.98
CA LEU A 39 -16.16 0.30 8.18
C LEU A 39 -15.58 0.99 9.41
N ALA A 40 -14.48 1.73 9.27
CA ALA A 40 -13.86 2.49 10.36
C ALA A 40 -14.74 3.63 10.90
N LEU A 41 -15.74 4.09 10.13
CA LEU A 41 -16.69 5.13 10.55
C LEU A 41 -17.91 4.56 11.29
N LEU A 42 -18.10 3.25 11.30
CA LEU A 42 -19.28 2.60 11.88
C LEU A 42 -19.02 2.23 13.33
N GLU A 43 -19.80 2.80 14.25
CA GLU A 43 -19.66 2.61 15.72
C GLU A 43 -19.82 1.15 16.18
N PHE A 44 -20.48 0.30 15.39
CA PHE A 44 -20.64 -1.12 15.70
C PHE A 44 -19.40 -1.97 15.36
N VAL A 45 -18.44 -1.44 14.59
CA VAL A 45 -17.23 -2.16 14.22
C VAL A 45 -16.24 -2.05 15.39
N PRO A 46 -15.87 -3.17 16.03
CA PRO A 46 -14.97 -3.11 17.16
C PRO A 46 -13.58 -2.65 16.71
N ASN A 47 -12.98 -1.76 17.51
CA ASN A 47 -11.67 -1.20 17.19
C ASN A 47 -10.60 -2.26 17.42
N VAL A 48 -10.03 -2.79 16.34
CA VAL A 48 -8.99 -3.82 16.41
C VAL A 48 -7.63 -3.14 16.45
N ASP A 49 -7.05 -3.08 17.64
CA ASP A 49 -5.70 -2.57 17.81
C ASP A 49 -4.70 -3.69 17.52
N ILE A 50 -4.18 -3.73 16.29
CA ILE A 50 -3.14 -4.69 15.91
C ILE A 50 -1.78 -3.99 16.00
N PRO A 51 -0.85 -4.51 16.82
CA PRO A 51 0.48 -3.92 16.96
C PRO A 51 1.20 -3.84 15.60
N PRO A 52 1.75 -2.68 15.21
CA PRO A 52 2.49 -2.53 13.95
C PRO A 52 3.72 -3.44 13.91
N ASP A 53 4.32 -3.73 15.08
CA ASP A 53 5.46 -4.64 15.24
C ASP A 53 5.13 -6.10 14.91
N LEU A 54 3.85 -6.46 14.83
CA LEU A 54 3.40 -7.79 14.40
C LEU A 54 2.95 -7.78 12.94
N ILE A 55 2.24 -6.74 12.51
CA ILE A 55 1.74 -6.64 11.13
C ILE A 55 2.88 -6.60 10.12
N LEU A 56 3.85 -5.71 10.31
CA LEU A 56 4.90 -5.50 9.31
C LEU A 56 5.75 -6.75 9.11
N PRO A 57 6.26 -7.44 10.17
CA PRO A 57 7.05 -8.65 9.99
C PRO A 57 6.23 -9.85 9.54
N LEU A 58 4.91 -9.88 9.81
CA LEU A 58 4.05 -10.98 9.38
C LEU A 58 3.66 -10.87 7.90
N LEU A 59 3.35 -9.65 7.42
CA LEU A 59 2.91 -9.43 6.04
C LEU A 59 4.06 -9.15 5.06
N LEU A 60 5.07 -8.35 5.45
CA LEU A 60 6.12 -7.94 4.51
C LEU A 60 6.92 -9.12 3.93
N PRO A 61 7.43 -10.09 4.70
CA PRO A 61 8.27 -11.15 4.15
C PRO A 61 7.54 -12.04 3.14
N PRO A 62 6.30 -12.53 3.39
CA PRO A 62 5.54 -13.28 2.40
C PRO A 62 5.24 -12.46 1.13
N LEU A 63 4.88 -11.18 1.28
CA LEU A 63 4.58 -10.30 0.14
C LEU A 63 5.82 -10.05 -0.73
N LEU A 64 6.96 -9.75 -0.09
CA LEU A 64 8.24 -9.56 -0.78
C LEU A 64 8.70 -10.86 -1.46
N HIS A 65 8.55 -12.02 -0.79
CA HIS A 65 8.87 -13.31 -1.39
C HIS A 65 8.02 -13.59 -2.63
N ALA A 66 6.72 -13.35 -2.56
CA ALA A 66 5.80 -13.52 -3.69
C ALA A 66 6.11 -12.55 -4.84
N ALA A 67 6.55 -11.32 -4.55
CA ALA A 67 6.96 -10.35 -5.56
C ALA A 67 8.27 -10.78 -6.27
N VAL A 68 9.28 -11.22 -5.50
CA VAL A 68 10.56 -11.68 -6.04
C VAL A 68 10.37 -12.93 -6.92
N ARG A 69 9.51 -13.87 -6.51
CA ARG A 69 9.21 -15.10 -7.26
C ARG A 69 8.65 -14.86 -8.66
N ARG A 70 8.01 -13.71 -8.90
CA ARG A 70 7.48 -13.31 -10.21
C ARG A 70 8.49 -12.57 -11.09
N THR A 71 9.63 -12.16 -10.53
CA THR A 71 10.63 -11.34 -11.22
C THR A 71 11.75 -12.23 -11.78
N SER A 72 12.08 -12.07 -13.06
CA SER A 72 13.23 -12.78 -13.63
C SER A 72 14.53 -12.00 -13.45
N TRP A 73 15.59 -12.70 -13.02
CA TRP A 73 16.90 -12.08 -12.82
C TRP A 73 17.47 -11.46 -14.11
N ARG A 74 17.24 -12.11 -15.26
CA ARG A 74 17.70 -11.62 -16.56
C ARG A 74 17.02 -10.31 -16.96
N GLN A 75 15.71 -10.18 -16.75
CA GLN A 75 14.99 -8.92 -17.02
C GLN A 75 15.41 -7.82 -16.04
N PHE A 76 15.64 -8.16 -14.77
CA PHE A 76 16.15 -7.20 -13.78
C PHE A 76 17.51 -6.65 -14.22
N ALA A 77 18.47 -7.52 -14.55
CA ALA A 77 19.81 -7.14 -14.99
C ALA A 77 19.79 -6.26 -16.26
N ALA A 78 18.88 -6.55 -17.21
CA ALA A 78 18.72 -5.74 -18.42
C ALA A 78 18.14 -4.34 -18.15
N ASN A 79 17.38 -4.17 -17.06
CA ASN A 79 16.65 -2.93 -16.74
C ASN A 79 17.13 -2.25 -15.44
N VAL A 80 18.34 -2.57 -14.95
CA VAL A 80 18.86 -2.03 -13.68
C VAL A 80 18.83 -0.51 -13.65
N ARG A 81 19.20 0.16 -14.75
CA ARG A 81 19.23 1.63 -14.80
C ARG A 81 17.84 2.25 -14.62
N PRO A 82 16.80 1.91 -15.42
CA PRO A 82 15.43 2.35 -15.16
C PRO A 82 14.94 2.02 -13.75
N ILE A 83 15.23 0.81 -13.26
CA ILE A 83 14.81 0.37 -11.92
C ILE A 83 15.41 1.28 -10.84
N LEU A 84 16.72 1.56 -10.90
CA LEU A 84 17.37 2.43 -9.92
C LEU A 84 16.85 3.88 -9.98
N LEU A 85 16.57 4.39 -11.18
CA LEU A 85 15.98 5.73 -11.32
C LEU A 85 14.58 5.81 -10.69
N LEU A 86 13.73 4.82 -10.93
CA LEU A 86 12.36 4.80 -10.42
C LEU A 86 12.25 4.38 -8.95
N ALA A 87 13.09 3.47 -8.48
CA ALA A 87 13.02 2.93 -7.13
C ALA A 87 13.88 3.70 -6.12
N VAL A 88 14.95 4.36 -6.56
CA VAL A 88 15.86 5.10 -5.66
C VAL A 88 15.76 6.59 -5.90
N ALA A 89 16.09 7.06 -7.11
CA ALA A 89 16.15 8.50 -7.37
C ALA A 89 14.77 9.16 -7.21
N LEU A 90 13.71 8.56 -7.77
CA LEU A 90 12.35 9.07 -7.63
C LEU A 90 11.86 9.06 -6.17
N VAL A 91 12.27 8.07 -5.36
CA VAL A 91 11.90 8.01 -3.93
C VAL A 91 12.52 9.18 -3.16
N PHE A 92 13.79 9.52 -3.43
CA PHE A 92 14.41 10.70 -2.82
C PHE A 92 13.74 12.00 -3.27
N VAL A 93 13.45 12.12 -4.57
CA VAL A 93 12.78 13.31 -5.12
C VAL A 93 11.40 13.49 -4.52
N THR A 94 10.57 12.43 -4.49
CA THR A 94 9.22 12.48 -3.91
C THR A 94 9.26 12.74 -2.40
N THR A 95 10.18 12.12 -1.67
CA THR A 95 10.40 12.40 -0.24
C THR A 95 10.70 13.87 0.00
N LEU A 96 11.63 14.44 -0.77
CA LEU A 96 12.01 15.85 -0.64
C LEU A 96 10.85 16.79 -1.00
N CYS A 97 10.16 16.53 -2.12
CA CYS A 97 9.00 17.32 -2.53
C CYS A 97 7.91 17.33 -1.46
N VAL A 98 7.54 16.15 -0.94
CA VAL A 98 6.52 16.03 0.10
C VAL A 98 6.97 16.69 1.40
N ALA A 99 8.23 16.50 1.82
CA ALA A 99 8.76 17.12 3.03
C ALA A 99 8.75 18.65 2.96
N VAL A 100 9.18 19.23 1.83
CA VAL A 100 9.16 20.68 1.62
C VAL A 100 7.73 21.21 1.67
N VAL A 101 6.79 20.56 0.97
CA VAL A 101 5.39 20.97 0.95
C VAL A 101 4.75 20.86 2.34
N ALA A 102 4.98 19.75 3.04
CA ALA A 102 4.44 19.53 4.38
C ALA A 102 4.99 20.54 5.40
N HIS A 103 6.30 20.81 5.35
CA HIS A 103 6.93 21.79 6.23
C HIS A 103 6.47 23.23 5.95
N ALA A 104 6.16 23.56 4.69
CA ALA A 104 5.66 24.87 4.31
C ALA A 104 4.18 25.10 4.68
N ILE A 105 3.34 24.06 4.58
CA ILE A 105 1.90 24.17 4.85
C ILE A 105 1.58 24.06 6.34
N VAL A 106 2.34 23.24 7.09
CA VAL A 106 2.07 22.97 8.51
C VAL A 106 3.04 23.78 9.38
N PRO A 107 2.62 24.93 9.93
CA PRO A 107 3.47 25.74 10.78
C PRO A 107 3.89 24.97 12.04
N GLY A 108 5.20 24.97 12.33
CA GLY A 108 5.77 24.29 13.49
C GLY A 108 6.08 22.81 13.29
N LEU A 109 5.88 22.24 12.09
CA LEU A 109 6.26 20.85 11.80
C LEU A 109 7.79 20.72 11.76
N PRO A 110 8.42 19.89 12.62
CA PRO A 110 9.86 19.69 12.55
C PRO A 110 10.26 19.02 11.23
N LEU A 111 11.40 19.43 10.67
CA LEU A 111 11.88 18.92 9.38
C LEU A 111 11.99 17.40 9.37
N ALA A 112 12.40 16.79 10.48
CA ALA A 112 12.49 15.34 10.61
C ALA A 112 11.12 14.64 10.42
N ALA A 113 10.04 15.21 10.96
CA ALA A 113 8.70 14.66 10.77
C ALA A 113 8.20 14.86 9.33
N ALA A 114 8.54 16.00 8.70
CA ALA A 114 8.21 16.26 7.30
C ALA A 114 8.91 15.25 6.35
N VAL A 115 10.19 14.99 6.60
CA VAL A 115 10.98 13.99 5.87
C VAL A 115 10.44 12.58 6.10
N ALA A 116 10.08 12.23 7.34
CA ALA A 116 9.46 10.94 7.65
C ALA A 116 8.13 10.74 6.91
N LEU A 117 7.30 11.78 6.84
CA LEU A 117 6.04 11.75 6.08
C LEU A 117 6.32 11.59 4.58
N GLY A 118 7.30 12.30 4.03
CA GLY A 118 7.74 12.11 2.65
C GLY A 118 8.21 10.69 2.37
N ALA A 119 9.01 10.12 3.26
CA ALA A 119 9.54 8.76 3.13
C ALA A 119 8.45 7.68 3.25
N LEU A 120 7.36 7.94 3.99
CA LEU A 120 6.21 7.06 4.08
C LEU A 120 5.41 7.00 2.76
N VAL A 121 5.31 8.13 2.04
CA VAL A 121 4.49 8.28 0.83
C VAL A 121 5.27 7.95 -0.45
N ALA A 122 6.59 8.15 -0.44
CA ALA A 122 7.45 8.05 -1.62
C ALA A 122 7.54 6.67 -2.32
N PRO A 123 7.58 5.52 -1.62
CA PRO A 123 7.78 4.24 -2.25
C PRO A 123 6.60 3.86 -3.16
N PRO A 124 6.84 3.57 -4.46
CA PRO A 124 5.77 3.10 -5.34
C PRO A 124 5.33 1.68 -4.95
N ASP A 125 4.01 1.45 -4.82
CA ASP A 125 3.47 0.11 -4.54
C ASP A 125 3.27 -0.70 -5.84
N PRO A 126 4.10 -1.73 -6.11
CA PRO A 126 3.98 -2.55 -7.30
C PRO A 126 2.69 -3.38 -7.32
N VAL A 127 2.09 -3.71 -6.17
CA VAL A 127 0.87 -4.52 -6.10
C VAL A 127 -0.33 -3.67 -6.56
N ALA A 128 -0.45 -2.45 -6.06
CA ALA A 128 -1.48 -1.51 -6.52
C ALA A 128 -1.31 -1.18 -8.01
N ALA A 129 -0.09 -0.90 -8.46
CA ALA A 129 0.18 -0.57 -9.86
C ALA A 129 -0.17 -1.72 -10.82
N THR A 130 0.21 -2.96 -10.49
CA THR A 130 -0.10 -4.14 -11.33
C THR A 130 -1.59 -4.47 -11.36
N ALA A 131 -2.31 -4.31 -10.24
CA ALA A 131 -3.76 -4.48 -10.18
C ALA A 131 -4.52 -3.48 -11.07
N VAL A 132 -4.00 -2.25 -11.19
CA VAL A 132 -4.54 -1.22 -12.08
C VAL A 132 -4.16 -1.48 -13.55
N ALA A 133 -2.88 -1.80 -13.82
CA ALA A 133 -2.39 -2.08 -15.17
C ALA A 133 -3.08 -3.28 -15.82
N GLY A 134 -3.32 -4.35 -15.08
CA GLY A 134 -4.02 -5.54 -15.57
C GLY A 134 -5.48 -5.28 -15.95
N LYS A 135 -6.15 -4.27 -15.36
CA LYS A 135 -7.51 -3.86 -15.77
C LYS A 135 -7.52 -2.94 -16.99
N LEU A 136 -6.41 -2.27 -17.30
CA LEU A 136 -6.26 -1.38 -18.45
C LEU A 136 -5.85 -2.12 -19.74
N GLY A 137 -5.65 -3.44 -19.68
CA GLY A 137 -5.24 -4.24 -20.85
C GLY A 137 -3.81 -3.97 -21.32
N LEU A 138 -2.99 -3.36 -20.46
CA LEU A 138 -1.55 -3.24 -20.67
C LEU A 138 -0.88 -4.56 -20.25
N PRO A 139 0.10 -5.07 -21.02
CA PRO A 139 0.76 -6.35 -20.73
C PRO A 139 1.49 -6.37 -19.39
#